data_AF-A0A6H1ZC41-F1
#
_entry.id   AF-A0A6H1ZC41-F1
#
_cell.length_a   1.000
_cell.length_b   1.000
_cell.length_c   1.000
_cell.angle_alpha   90.00
_cell.angle_beta   90.00
_cell.angle_gamma   90.00
#
_symmetry.space_group_name_H-M   'P 1'
#
loop_
_entity.id
_entity.type
_entity.pdbx_description
1 polymer ?
#
loop_
_entity_poly.entity_id
_entity_poly.type
_entity_poly.pdbx_seq_one_letter_code
_entity_poly.pdbx_strand_id
1 'polypeptide(L)'
;MKESTKKGLDRYVENRGPVGDFLRAVLENNLVLSFGYADDDNRRDLQEIVRYVYNEFPADCWGSCEKVNNWLNQPQKQKEAK
;
A
#
# COMPACT_ATOMS: atom_id res chain seq x y z
N MET A 1 2.87 0.35 14.15
CA MET A 1 2.57 1.08 12.89
C MET A 1 1.94 2.43 13.19
N LYS A 2 2.56 3.50 12.69
CA LYS A 2 2.03 4.87 12.70
C LYS A 2 0.63 5.00 12.09
N GLU A 3 -0.24 5.79 12.73
CA GLU A 3 -1.61 6.04 12.27
C GLU A 3 -1.66 6.65 10.85
N SER A 4 -0.73 7.56 10.54
CA SER A 4 -0.63 8.18 9.21
C SER A 4 -0.34 7.17 8.11
N THR A 5 0.49 6.17 8.40
CA THR A 5 0.86 5.09 7.49
C THR A 5 -0.33 4.18 7.23
N LYS A 6 -1.05 3.79 8.30
CA LYS A 6 -2.29 3.01 8.19
C LYS A 6 -3.35 3.73 7.37
N LYS A 7 -3.56 5.02 7.60
CA LYS A 7 -4.54 5.83 6.87
C LYS A 7 -4.20 5.95 5.37
N GLY A 8 -2.91 6.02 5.03
CA GLY A 8 -2.46 6.01 3.64
C GLY A 8 -2.75 4.69 2.94
N LEU A 9 -2.51 3.58 3.64
CA LEU A 9 -2.81 2.22 3.18
C LEU A 9 -4.32 1.98 2.99
N ASP A 10 -5.13 2.42 3.95
CA ASP A 10 -6.59 2.31 3.90
C ASP A 10 -7.15 3.08 2.69
N ARG A 11 -6.70 4.33 2.49
CA ARG A 11 -7.07 5.14 1.32
C ARG A 11 -6.67 4.49 -0.01
N TYR A 12 -5.53 3.80 -0.06
CA TYR A 12 -5.08 3.09 -1.24
C TYR A 12 -6.02 1.95 -1.62
N VAL A 13 -6.49 1.17 -0.65
CA VAL A 13 -7.40 0.04 -0.89
C VAL A 13 -8.80 0.52 -1.19
N GLU A 14 -9.35 1.43 -0.37
CA GLU A 14 -10.73 1.85 -0.48
C GLU A 14 -10.97 2.77 -1.69
N ASN A 15 -10.09 3.74 -1.89
CA ASN A 15 -10.30 4.83 -2.84
C ASN A 15 -9.41 4.71 -4.08
N ARG A 16 -8.54 3.69 -4.16
CA ARG A 16 -7.51 3.57 -5.22
C ARG A 16 -6.67 4.86 -5.31
N GLY A 17 -6.43 5.48 -4.16
CA GLY A 17 -5.72 6.75 -4.08
C GLY A 17 -4.21 6.57 -4.21
N PRO A 18 -3.49 7.55 -4.80
CA PRO A 18 -2.04 7.52 -4.81
C PRO A 18 -1.48 7.61 -3.38
N VAL A 19 -0.38 6.90 -3.15
CA VAL A 19 0.36 6.89 -1.88
C VAL A 19 1.75 7.52 -2.05
N GLY A 20 2.39 7.89 -0.94
CA GLY A 20 3.77 8.37 -0.96
C GLY A 20 4.79 7.27 -1.28
N ASP A 21 6.02 7.67 -1.59
CA ASP A 21 7.11 6.79 -2.08
C ASP A 21 7.40 5.61 -1.15
N PHE A 22 7.37 5.82 0.17
CA PHE A 22 7.57 4.75 1.14
C PHE A 22 6.51 3.64 1.01
N LEU A 23 5.23 3.99 1.09
CA LEU A 23 4.13 3.04 0.98
C LEU A 23 4.10 2.39 -0.40
N ARG A 24 4.39 3.18 -1.45
CA ARG A 24 4.53 2.66 -2.80
C ARG A 24 5.59 1.56 -2.86
N ALA A 25 6.79 1.80 -2.33
CA ALA A 25 7.85 0.79 -2.32
C ALA A 25 7.45 -0.48 -1.56
N VAL A 26 6.74 -0.35 -0.43
CA VAL A 26 6.21 -1.52 0.32
C VAL A 26 5.21 -2.31 -0.52
N LEU A 27 4.24 -1.64 -1.15
CA LEU A 27 3.23 -2.26 -1.99
C LEU A 27 3.82 -2.91 -3.25
N GLU A 28 4.89 -2.32 -3.81
CA GLU A 28 5.61 -2.86 -4.96
C GLU A 28 6.57 -4.00 -4.60
N ASN A 29 6.64 -4.39 -3.32
CA ASN A 29 7.54 -5.40 -2.78
C ASN A 29 9.03 -5.08 -3.04
N ASN A 30 9.38 -3.79 -3.00
CA ASN A 30 10.75 -3.32 -3.18
C ASN A 30 11.38 -3.02 -1.82
N LEU A 31 11.93 -4.05 -1.18
CA LEU A 31 12.52 -3.95 0.15
C LEU A 31 13.60 -2.86 0.25
N VAL A 32 14.45 -2.74 -0.78
CA VAL A 32 15.56 -1.77 -0.81
C VAL A 32 15.01 -0.34 -0.74
N LEU A 33 14.03 -0.01 -1.59
CA LEU A 33 13.40 1.31 -1.58
C LEU A 33 12.54 1.52 -0.34
N SER A 34 11.88 0.47 0.19
CA SER A 34 11.12 0.57 1.44
C SER A 34 12.00 1.01 2.59
N PHE A 35 13.20 0.45 2.75
CA PHE A 35 14.14 0.89 3.78
C PHE A 35 14.77 2.25 3.46
N GLY A 36 15.00 2.56 2.18
CA GLY A 36 15.57 3.84 1.74
C GLY A 36 14.65 5.04 1.99
N TYR A 37 13.34 4.87 1.83
CA TYR A 37 12.33 5.91 2.05
C TYR A 37 11.72 5.92 3.45
N ALA A 38 11.97 4.90 4.28
CA ALA A 38 11.36 4.81 5.60
C ALA A 38 12.05 5.69 6.63
N ASP A 39 11.26 6.53 7.31
CA ASP A 39 11.65 7.19 8.55
C ASP A 39 11.98 6.18 9.66
N ASP A 40 12.61 6.63 10.75
CA ASP A 40 13.01 5.77 11.86
C ASP A 40 11.84 4.95 12.45
N ASP A 41 10.68 5.58 12.58
CA ASP A 41 9.44 4.95 13.06
C ASP A 41 8.91 3.88 12.08
N ASN A 42 8.82 4.24 10.79
CA ASN A 42 8.38 3.33 9.73
C ASN A 42 9.35 2.14 9.53
N ARG A 43 10.66 2.33 9.78
CA ARG A 43 11.65 1.24 9.75
C ARG A 43 11.44 0.25 10.89
N ARG A 44 11.16 0.73 12.10
CA ARG A 44 10.84 -0.11 13.26
C ARG A 44 9.54 -0.90 13.04
N ASP A 45 8.57 -0.24 12.42
CA ASP A 45 7.24 -0.81 12.16
C ASP A 45 7.14 -1.60 10.84
N LEU A 46 8.20 -1.67 10.03
CA LEU A 46 8.13 -2.20 8.66
C LEU A 46 7.58 -3.63 8.62
N GLN A 47 7.99 -4.47 9.57
CA GLN A 47 7.48 -5.83 9.68
C GLN A 47 5.96 -5.88 9.92
N GLU A 48 5.45 -5.01 10.80
CA GLU A 48 4.02 -4.92 11.08
C GLU A 48 3.25 -4.41 9.86
N ILE A 49 3.80 -3.41 9.15
CA ILE A 49 3.23 -2.84 7.94
C ILE A 49 3.11 -3.92 6.84
N VAL A 50 4.19 -4.66 6.57
CA VAL A 50 4.20 -5.74 5.57
C VAL A 50 3.22 -6.84 5.95
N ARG A 51 3.16 -7.21 7.25
CA ARG A 51 2.19 -8.20 7.74
C ARG A 51 0.76 -7.71 7.55
N TYR A 52 0.47 -6.44 7.81
CA TYR A 52 -0.85 -5.86 7.61
C TYR A 52 -1.27 -5.91 6.13
N VAL A 53 -0.39 -5.49 5.22
CA VAL A 53 -0.64 -5.59 3.77
C VAL A 53 -0.87 -7.04 3.35
N TYR A 54 -0.03 -7.98 3.80
CA TYR A 54 -0.16 -9.39 3.42
C TYR A 54 -1.49 -10.02 3.85
N ASN A 55 -1.98 -9.68 5.05
CA ASN A 55 -3.18 -10.33 5.62
C ASN A 55 -4.48 -9.63 5.22
N GLU A 56 -4.48 -8.29 5.10
CA GLU A 56 -5.71 -7.53 4.91
C GLU A 56 -5.96 -7.15 3.44
N PHE A 57 -4.91 -7.10 2.60
CA PHE A 57 -5.03 -6.57 1.24
C PHE A 57 -5.20 -7.69 0.21
N PRO A 58 -6.05 -7.48 -0.82
CA PRO A 58 -6.19 -8.44 -1.92
C PRO A 58 -4.89 -8.54 -2.72
N ALA A 59 -4.56 -9.75 -3.18
CA ALA A 59 -3.31 -10.04 -3.89
C ALA A 59 -3.12 -9.31 -5.25
N ASP A 60 -4.16 -8.64 -5.76
CA ASP A 60 -4.13 -7.86 -7.00
C ASP A 60 -3.62 -6.42 -6.79
N CYS A 61 -3.66 -5.89 -5.57
CA CYS A 61 -3.28 -4.51 -5.27
C CYS A 61 -1.84 -4.35 -4.72
N TRP A 62 -1.08 -5.43 -4.60
CA TRP A 62 0.31 -5.36 -4.10
C TRP A 62 1.16 -6.52 -4.62
N GLY A 63 2.48 -6.44 -4.43
CA GLY A 63 3.46 -7.46 -4.74
C GLY A 63 4.34 -7.19 -5.97
N SER A 64 3.98 -6.22 -6.82
CA SER A 64 4.80 -5.76 -7.94
C SER A 64 4.37 -4.37 -8.41
N CYS A 65 5.27 -3.65 -9.08
CA CYS A 65 4.97 -2.35 -9.69
C CYS A 65 3.76 -2.43 -10.65
N GLU A 66 3.67 -3.48 -11.45
CA GLU A 66 2.58 -3.68 -12.40
C GLU A 66 1.22 -3.81 -11.71
N LYS A 67 1.13 -4.61 -10.64
CA LYS A 67 -0.09 -4.76 -9.85
C LYS A 67 -0.52 -3.46 -9.20
N VAL A 68 0.42 -2.75 -8.58
CA VAL A 68 0.14 -1.46 -7.93
C VAL A 68 -0.36 -0.43 -8.94
N ASN A 69 0.28 -0.36 -10.11
CA ASN A 69 -0.15 0.53 -11.20
C ASN A 69 -1.50 0.10 -11.77
N ASN A 70 -1.76 -1.19 -11.97
CA ASN A 70 -3.04 -1.68 -12.46
C ASN A 70 -4.16 -1.31 -11.46
N TRP A 71 -3.92 -1.52 -10.17
CA TRP A 71 -4.89 -1.18 -9.11
C TRP A 71 -5.25 0.31 -9.10
N LEU A 72 -4.27 1.20 -9.27
CA LEU A 72 -4.46 2.65 -9.33
C LEU A 72 -5.15 3.11 -10.63
N ASN A 73 -4.92 2.42 -11.74
CA ASN A 73 -5.47 2.78 -13.06
C ASN A 73 -6.85 2.17 -13.34
N GLN A 74 -7.25 1.12 -12.63
CA GLN A 74 -8.57 0.54 -12.82
C GLN A 74 -9.66 1.52 -12.32
N PRO A 75 -10.70 1.81 -13.12
CA PRO A 75 -11.80 2.65 -12.69
C PRO A 75 -12.45 2.05 -11.44
N GLN A 76 -12.76 2.89 -10.44
CA GLN A 76 -13.55 2.46 -9.29
C GLN A 76 -14.81 1.81 -9.83
N LYS A 77 -15.01 0.51 -9.60
CA LYS A 77 -16.30 -0.12 -9.85
C LYS A 77 -17.28 0.65 -8.98
N GLN A 78 -18.08 1.52 -9.59
CA GLN A 78 -19.21 2.15 -8.94
C GLN A 78 -19.96 1.00 -8.29
N LYS A 79 -20.09 1.02 -6.96
CA LYS A 79 -20.99 0.09 -6.27
C LYS A 79 -22.36 0.34 -6.89
N GLU A 80 -22.78 -0.55 -7.79
CA GLU A 80 -24.14 -0.58 -8.31
C GLU A 80 -25.04 -0.74 -7.09
N ALA A 81 -25.67 0.37 -6.70
CA ALA A 81 -26.72 0.37 -5.72
C ALA A 81 -27.84 -0.53 -6.27
N LYS A 82 -28.09 -1.65 -5.58
CA LYS A 82 -29.25 -2.50 -5.80
C LYS A 82 -30.18 -2.36 -4.63
#